data_AF-A0A2A5LXR5-F1
#
_entry.id   AF-A0A2A5LXR5-F1
#
_cell.length_a   1.000
_cell.length_b   1.000
_cell.length_c   1.000
_cell.angle_alpha   90.00
_cell.angle_beta   90.00
_cell.angle_gamma   90.00
#
_symmetry.space_group_name_H-M   'P 1'
#
loop_
_entity.id
_entity.type
_entity.pdbx_description
1 polymer ?
#
loop_
_entity_poly.entity_id
_entity_poly.type
_entity_poly.pdbx_seq_one_letter_code
_entity_poly.pdbx_strand_id
1 'polypeptide(L)' 'MLTVYFALMICTALPVIALEAGISPEFLAWLVFGMVIVKSLLLVDHFMEMKHAPRAWRLIAQFWAPVVIVAVAGFHTVT' A
#
# COMPACT_ATOMS: atom_id res chain seq x y z
N MET A 1 -7.64 11.29 13.30
CA MET A 1 -6.23 11.47 12.83
C MET A 1 -5.24 10.60 13.59
N LEU A 2 -5.19 10.63 14.93
CA LEU A 2 -4.25 9.79 15.71
C LEU A 2 -4.28 8.29 15.34
N THR A 3 -5.47 7.70 15.24
CA THR A 3 -5.65 6.28 14.84
C THR A 3 -5.07 5.98 13.46
N VAL A 4 -5.22 6.92 12.51
CA VAL A 4 -4.69 6.78 11.14
C VAL A 4 -3.17 6.79 11.16
N TYR A 5 -2.56 7.67 11.97
CA TYR A 5 -1.11 7.67 12.16
C TYR A 5 -0.59 6.35 12.71
N PHE A 6 -1.22 5.80 13.75
CA PHE A 6 -0.83 4.50 14.30
C PHE A 6 -0.97 3.38 13.27
N ALA A 7 -2.07 3.34 12.52
CA ALA A 7 -2.27 2.36 11.46
C ALA A 7 -1.17 2.46 10.39
N LEU A 8 -0.80 3.67 9.97
CA LEU A 8 0.28 3.90 9.01
C LEU A 8 1.66 3.52 9.55
N MET A 9 1.92 3.79 10.84
CA MET A 9 3.15 3.33 11.50
C MET A 9 3.24 1.81 11.49
N ILE A 10 2.15 1.11 11.85
CA ILE A 10 2.10 -0.36 11.84
C ILE A 10 2.31 -0.88 10.40
N CYS A 11 1.63 -0.31 9.40
CA CYS A 11 1.81 -0.70 7.99
C CYS A 11 3.25 -0.49 7.50
N THR A 12 4.03 0.37 8.14
CA THR A 12 5.42 0.66 7.76
C THR A 12 6.41 -0.21 8.53
N ALA A 13 6.18 -0.43 9.83
CA ALA A 13 7.08 -1.19 10.69
C ALA A 13 6.89 -2.71 10.58
N LEU A 14 5.65 -3.18 10.40
CA LEU A 14 5.33 -4.60 10.48
C LEU A 14 6.04 -5.47 9.41
N PRO A 15 6.23 -5.03 8.14
CA PRO A 15 7.02 -5.79 7.18
C PRO A 15 8.48 -5.96 7.60
N VAL A 16 9.07 -4.89 8.16
CA VAL A 16 10.46 -4.91 8.63
C VAL A 16 10.59 -5.84 9.83
N ILE A 17 9.68 -5.75 10.81
CA ILE A 17 9.66 -6.64 11.97
C ILE A 17 9.50 -8.10 11.54
N ALA A 18 8.60 -8.38 10.58
CA ALA A 18 8.39 -9.73 10.06
C ALA A 18 9.61 -10.27 9.31
N LEU A 19 10.30 -9.42 8.55
CA LEU A 19 11.55 -9.76 7.87
C LEU A 19 12.65 -10.13 8.87
N GLU A 20 12.86 -9.28 9.89
CA GLU A 20 13.85 -9.52 10.95
C GLU A 20 13.52 -10.75 11.81
N ALA A 21 12.23 -11.09 11.92
CA ALA A 21 11.77 -12.31 12.59
C ALA A 21 11.97 -13.59 11.75
N GLY A 22 12.53 -13.49 10.53
CA GLY A 22 12.80 -14.63 9.66
C GLY A 22 11.55 -15.24 9.01
N ILE A 23 10.47 -14.46 8.86
CA ILE A 23 9.24 -14.93 8.21
C ILE A 23 9.50 -15.18 6.71
N SER A 24 8.79 -16.15 6.14
CA SER A 24 9.00 -16.57 4.76
C SER A 24 8.75 -15.43 3.75
N PRO A 25 9.52 -15.37 2.64
CA PRO A 25 9.33 -14.35 1.60
C PRO A 25 7.93 -14.36 0.98
N GLU A 26 7.32 -15.54 0.83
CA GLU A 26 5.96 -15.67 0.29
C GLU A 26 4.92 -15.00 1.21
N PHE A 27 5.02 -15.23 2.52
CA PHE A 27 4.13 -14.58 3.47
C PHE A 27 4.38 -13.07 3.50
N LEU A 28 5.65 -12.64 3.47
CA LEU A 28 6.02 -11.22 3.42
C LEU A 28 5.43 -10.53 2.18
N ALA A 29 5.42 -11.18 1.02
CA ALA A 29 4.82 -10.63 -0.19
C ALA A 29 3.32 -10.35 0.00
N TRP A 30 2.57 -11.31 0.54
CA TRP A 30 1.14 -11.14 0.83
C TRP A 30 0.89 -10.09 1.92
N LEU A 31 1.72 -10.06 2.96
CA LEU A 31 1.66 -9.08 4.03
C LEU A 31 1.84 -7.65 3.49
N VAL A 32 2.90 -7.43 2.72
CA VAL A 32 3.19 -6.12 2.09
C VAL A 32 2.07 -5.72 1.12
N PHE A 33 1.58 -6.67 0.32
CA PHE A 33 0.48 -6.42 -0.61
C PHE A 33 -0.77 -5.92 0.12
N GLY A 34 -1.18 -6.58 1.20
CA GLY A 34 -2.31 -6.14 2.03
C GLY A 34 -2.08 -4.75 2.64
N MET A 35 -0.87 -4.49 3.15
CA MET A 35 -0.53 -3.19 3.74
C MET A 35 -0.54 -2.03 2.75
N VAL A 36 -0.12 -2.26 1.50
CA VAL A 36 -0.17 -1.24 0.45
C VAL A 36 -1.62 -0.80 0.20
N ILE A 37 -2.57 -1.74 0.18
CA ILE A 37 -4.00 -1.43 0.01
C ILE A 37 -4.51 -0.60 1.20
N VAL A 38 -4.22 -1.01 2.43
CA VAL A 38 -4.67 -0.28 3.63
C VAL A 38 -4.05 1.12 3.66
N LYS A 39 -2.74 1.23 3.41
CA LYS A 39 -2.00 2.49 3.40
C LYS A 39 -2.52 3.45 2.35
N SER A 40 -2.80 2.98 1.13
CA SER A 40 -3.33 3.82 0.05
C SER A 40 -4.71 4.37 0.39
N LEU A 41 -5.61 3.56 0.96
CA LEU A 41 -6.93 3.99 1.42
C LEU A 41 -6.82 5.08 2.50
N LEU A 42 -5.98 4.86 3.50
CA LEU A 42 -5.79 5.81 4.60
C LEU A 42 -5.22 7.16 4.11
N LEU A 43 -4.25 7.13 3.20
CA LEU A 43 -3.65 8.33 2.63
C LEU A 43 -4.63 9.12 1.76
N VAL A 44 -5.33 8.44 0.84
CA VAL A 44 -6.31 9.09 -0.05
C VAL A 44 -7.45 9.71 0.77
N ASP A 45 -7.97 8.99 1.76
CA ASP A 45 -9.13 9.46 2.52
C ASP A 45 -8.78 10.55 3.54
N HIS A 46 -7.64 10.44 4.23
CA HIS A 46 -7.34 11.28 5.40
C HIS A 46 -6.24 12.32 5.17
N PHE A 47 -5.27 12.07 4.27
CA PHE A 47 -4.17 13.01 4.01
C PHE A 47 -4.39 13.83 2.74
N MET A 48 -4.97 13.23 1.70
CA MET A 48 -5.42 13.95 0.52
C MET A 48 -6.84 14.54 0.70
N GLU A 49 -7.44 14.32 1.88
CA GLU A 49 -8.79 14.76 2.27
C GLU A 49 -9.89 14.37 1.26
N MET A 50 -9.65 13.35 0.42
CA MET A 50 -10.58 12.92 -0.64
C MET A 50 -11.75 12.10 -0.10
N LYS A 51 -11.91 11.98 1.23
CA LYS A 51 -13.06 11.30 1.85
C LYS A 51 -14.40 11.82 1.34
N HIS A 52 -14.47 13.11 1.03
CA HIS A 52 -15.68 13.78 0.54
C HIS A 52 -15.79 13.78 -1.00
N ALA A 53 -14.75 13.33 -1.70
CA ALA A 53 -14.75 13.28 -3.15
C ALA A 53 -15.63 12.12 -3.66
N PRO A 54 -16.23 12.27 -4.87
CA PRO A 54 -16.91 11.17 -5.53
C PRO A 54 -16.01 9.93 -5.66
N ARG A 55 -16.60 8.73 -5.53
CA ARG A 55 -15.86 7.46 -5.52
C ARG A 55 -14.93 7.28 -6.73
N ALA A 56 -15.31 7.78 -7.90
CA ALA A 56 -14.49 7.75 -9.11
C ALA A 56 -13.14 8.46 -8.92
N TRP A 57 -13.11 9.61 -8.26
CA TRP A 57 -11.88 10.35 -7.99
C TRP A 57 -10.97 9.62 -7.00
N ARG A 58 -11.56 8.97 -5.99
CA ARG A 58 -10.81 8.13 -5.04
C ARG A 58 -10.19 6.91 -5.72
N LEU A 59 -10.90 6.31 -6.68
CA LEU A 59 -10.39 5.18 -7.48
C LEU A 59 -9.24 5.61 -8.41
N ILE A 60 -9.38 6.76 -9.08
CA ILE A 60 -8.31 7.31 -9.93
C ILE A 60 -7.05 7.56 -9.09
N ALA A 61 -7.19 8.10 -7.88
CA ALA A 61 -6.08 8.32 -6.95
C ALA A 61 -5.39 7.02 -6.50
N GLN A 62 -6.03 5.86 -6.64
CA GLN A 62 -5.42 4.55 -6.37
C GLN A 62 -4.81 3.89 -7.61
N PHE A 63 -5.12 4.39 -8.80
CA PHE A 63 -4.76 3.75 -10.08
C PHE A 63 -3.25 3.76 -10.37
N TRP A 64 -2.47 4.58 -9.66
CA TRP A 64 -1.01 4.59 -9.79
C TRP A 64 -0.38 3.23 -9.45
N ALA A 65 -0.95 2.48 -8.50
CA ALA A 65 -0.38 1.21 -8.06
C ALA A 65 -0.43 0.13 -9.16
N PRO A 66 -1.58 -0.14 -9.83
CA PRO A 66 -1.61 -1.00 -11.01
C PRO A 66 -0.63 -0.57 -12.11
N VAL A 67 -0.50 0.74 -12.35
CA VAL A 67 0.43 1.27 -13.37
C VAL A 67 1.88 0.92 -13.02
N VAL A 68 2.29 1.12 -11.76
CA VAL A 68 3.64 0.76 -11.29
C VAL A 68 3.86 -0.75 -11.34
N ILE A 69 2.87 -1.57 -10.94
CA ILE A 69 2.97 -3.04 -11.00
C ILE A 69 3.18 -3.50 -12.45
N VAL A 70 2.39 -2.99 -13.39
CA VAL A 70 2.51 -3.32 -14.81
C VAL A 70 3.86 -2.89 -15.36
N ALA A 71 4.33 -1.69 -15.01
CA ALA A 71 5.64 -1.20 -15.43
C ALA A 71 6.77 -2.11 -14.93
N VAL A 72 6.79 -2.41 -13.62
CA VAL A 72 7.81 -3.25 -12.98
C VAL A 72 7.76 -4.68 -13.52
N ALA A 73 6.56 -5.26 -13.67
CA ALA A 73 6.41 -6.58 -14.27
C ALA A 73 6.91 -6.60 -15.73
N GLY A 74 6.58 -5.57 -16.51
CA GLY A 74 7.10 -5.41 -17.87
C GLY A 74 8.63 -5.38 -17.91
N PHE A 75 9.27 -4.62 -17.02
CA PHE A 75 10.74 -4.62 -16.92
C PHE A 75 11.30 -6.01 -16.61
N HIS A 76 10.77 -6.70 -15.60
CA HIS A 76 11.20 -8.06 -15.25
C HIS A 76 10.97 -9.12 -16.32
N THR A 77 10.01 -8.91 -17.23
CA THR A 77 9.78 -9.84 -18.36
C THR A 77 10.74 -9.61 -19.53
N VAL A 78 11.37 -8.43 -19.60
CA VAL A 78 12.24 -8.00 -20.71
C VAL A 78 13.72 -8.19 -20.39
N THR A 79 14.10 -8.13 -19.11
CA THR A 79 15.46 -8.37 -18.59
C THR A 79 15.62 -9.76 -18.01
#